data_AF-A0ABD0NGF4-F1
#
_entry.id   AF-A0ABD0NGF4-F1
#
_cell.length_a   1.000
_cell.length_b   1.000
_cell.length_c   1.000
_cell.angle_alpha   90.00
_cell.angle_beta   90.00
_cell.angle_gamma   90.00
#
_symmetry.space_group_name_H-M   'P 1'
#
loop_
_entity.id
_entity.type
_entity.pdbx_description
1 polymer ?
#
loop_
_entity_poly.entity_id
_entity_poly.type
_entity_poly.pdbx_seq_one_letter_code
_entity_poly.pdbx_strand_id
1 'polypeptide(L)' 'YPTAKIIGRTGEIITFDDVRQGIFRDRLKLDKKTGSLTITNAGMEHTGPYKLLINNKYKKNFVYIR' A
#
# COMPACT_ATOMS: atom_id res chain seq x y z
N TYR A 1 -7.64 -1.72 10.14
CA TYR A 1 -7.32 -0.96 8.92
C TYR A 1 -6.39 -1.83 8.10
N PRO A 2 -6.67 -2.04 6.81
CA PRO A 2 -5.81 -2.86 5.97
C PRO A 2 -4.40 -2.30 6.03
N THR A 3 -3.43 -3.19 6.25
CA THR A 3 -2.04 -2.81 6.48
C THR A 3 -1.14 -3.58 5.52
N ALA A 4 -0.20 -2.88 4.89
CA ALA A 4 0.83 -3.51 4.09
C ALA A 4 2.21 -3.06 4.58
N LYS A 5 3.16 -3.98 4.55
CA LYS A 5 4.55 -3.77 4.94
C LYS A 5 5.45 -4.08 3.76
N ILE A 6 6.40 -3.19 3.51
CA ILE A 6 7.42 -3.39 2.48
C ILE A 6 8.77 -3.55 3.18
N ILE A 7 9.48 -4.63 2.84
CA ILE A 7 10.82 -4.89 3.34
C ILE A 7 11.81 -4.30 2.34
N GLY A 8 12.34 -3.11 2.60
CA GLY A 8 13.22 -2.39 1.67
C GLY A 8 14.46 -3.16 1.22
N ARG A 9 15.01 -4.07 2.05
CA ARG A 9 16.17 -4.90 1.72
C ARG A 9 15.89 -5.98 0.66
N THR A 10 14.67 -6.52 0.61
CA THR A 10 14.30 -7.61 -0.32
C THR A 10 13.29 -7.17 -1.37
N GLY A 11 12.63 -6.03 -1.15
CA GLY A 11 11.46 -5.60 -1.90
C GLY A 11 10.25 -6.53 -1.71
N GLU A 12 10.24 -7.30 -0.63
CA GLU A 12 9.12 -8.18 -0.28
C GLU A 12 7.96 -7.36 0.27
N ILE A 13 6.76 -7.62 -0.23
CA ILE A 13 5.52 -6.97 0.19
C ILE A 13 4.72 -7.99 0.99
N ILE A 14 4.43 -7.66 2.24
CA ILE A 14 3.62 -8.46 3.15
C ILE A 14 2.35 -7.68 3.43
N THR A 15 1.20 -8.25 3.08
CA THR A 15 -0.11 -7.68 3.38
C THR A 15 -0.73 -8.38 4.57
N PHE A 16 -1.09 -7.62 5.61
CA PHE A 16 -1.84 -8.10 6.75
C PHE A 16 -3.29 -7.72 6.52
N ASP A 17 -4.13 -8.73 6.29
CA ASP A 17 -5.52 -8.55 5.91
C ASP A 17 -6.42 -8.88 7.11
N ASP A 18 -6.93 -7.84 7.76
CA ASP A 18 -8.00 -7.94 8.73
C ASP A 18 -9.33 -8.14 8.00
N VAL A 19 -9.61 -9.41 7.69
CA VAL A 19 -10.90 -10.04 7.37
C VAL A 19 -12.01 -9.04 7.05
N ARG A 20 -12.07 -8.60 5.78
CA ARG A 20 -13.34 -8.38 5.05
C ARG A 20 -13.17 -7.96 3.58
N GLN A 21 -12.07 -7.32 3.16
CA GLN A 21 -11.99 -6.80 1.76
C GLN A 21 -10.59 -6.73 1.11
N GLY A 22 -9.51 -7.05 1.81
CA GLY A 22 -8.19 -7.24 1.20
C GLY A 22 -7.70 -6.18 0.23
N ILE A 23 -7.92 -4.89 0.55
CA ILE A 23 -7.64 -3.72 -0.31
C ILE A 23 -6.24 -3.78 -0.96
N PHE A 24 -5.28 -4.36 -0.26
CA PHE A 24 -3.88 -4.46 -0.71
C PHE A 24 -3.46 -5.84 -1.19
N ARG A 25 -4.24 -6.87 -0.89
CA ARG A 25 -3.93 -8.24 -1.28
C ARG A 25 -3.91 -8.33 -2.80
N ASP A 26 -2.80 -8.84 -3.34
CA ASP A 26 -2.52 -9.00 -4.77
C ASP A 26 -2.58 -7.72 -5.62
N ARG A 27 -2.76 -6.56 -4.97
CA ARG A 27 -2.95 -5.26 -5.63
C ARG A 27 -1.74 -4.34 -5.52
N LEU A 28 -0.78 -4.65 -4.67
CA LEU A 28 0.44 -3.84 -4.49
C LEU A 28 1.58 -4.31 -5.40
N LYS A 29 2.16 -3.36 -6.14
CA LYS A 29 3.39 -3.57 -6.92
C LYS A 29 4.46 -2.56 -6.51
N LEU A 30 5.65 -3.04 -6.18
CA LEU A 30 6.82 -2.22 -5.90
C LEU A 30 7.77 -2.24 -7.11
N ASP A 31 8.04 -1.08 -7.67
CA ASP A 31 9.16 -0.89 -8.59
C ASP A 31 10.44 -0.75 -7.77
N LYS A 32 11.30 -1.78 -7.81
CA LYS A 32 12.58 -1.80 -7.06
C LYS A 32 13.62 -0.82 -7.60
N LYS A 33 13.49 -0.36 -8.85
CA LYS A 33 14.43 0.59 -9.47
C LYS A 33 14.16 2.01 -9.00
N THR A 34 12.88 2.39 -8.92
CA THR A 34 12.47 3.76 -8.54
C THR A 34 12.05 3.87 -7.08
N GLY A 35 11.75 2.75 -6.41
CA GLY A 35 11.16 2.71 -5.08
C GLY A 35 9.66 3.06 -5.07
N SER A 36 9.02 3.10 -6.24
CA SER A 36 7.61 3.49 -6.37
C SER A 36 6.67 2.33 -6.02
N LEU A 37 5.66 2.62 -5.20
CA LEU A 37 4.60 1.68 -4.87
C LEU A 37 3.33 2.03 -5.64
N THR A 38 2.83 1.07 -6.44
CA THR A 38 1.58 1.18 -7.18
C THR A 38 0.53 0.29 -6.55
N ILE A 39 -0.67 0.84 -6.32
CA ILE A 39 -1.87 0.09 -5.98
C ILE A 39 -2.66 -0.10 -7.28
N THR A 40 -2.95 -1.34 -7.65
CA THR A 40 -3.67 -1.72 -8.87
C THR A 40 -5.11 -2.12 -8.55
N ASN A 41 -6.02 -1.96 -9.52
CA ASN A 41 -7.43 -2.36 -9.40
C ASN A 41 -8.11 -1.83 -8.12
N ALA A 42 -7.93 -0.53 -7.84
CA ALA A 42 -8.59 0.14 -6.74
C ALA A 42 -9.94 0.72 -7.24
N GLY A 43 -11.06 0.26 -6.67
CA GLY A 43 -12.39 0.85 -6.89
C GLY A 43 -12.62 2.13 -6.09
N MET A 44 -13.62 2.94 -6.46
CA MET A 44 -13.95 4.24 -5.83
C MET A 44 -14.14 4.15 -4.31
N GLU A 45 -14.66 3.02 -3.82
CA GLU A 45 -14.84 2.67 -2.41
C GLU A 45 -13.53 2.63 -1.61
N HIS A 46 -12.39 2.54 -2.29
CA HIS A 46 -11.07 2.56 -1.70
C HIS A 46 -10.43 3.97 -1.68
N THR A 47 -11.17 5.02 -2.06
CA THR A 47 -10.67 6.40 -1.96
C THR A 47 -10.63 6.86 -0.51
N GLY A 48 -9.54 7.53 -0.10
CA GLY A 48 -9.44 8.05 1.27
C GLY A 48 -8.02 8.39 1.71
N PRO A 49 -7.85 8.77 2.99
CA PRO A 49 -6.55 9.03 3.57
C PRO A 49 -5.80 7.72 3.85
N TYR A 50 -4.58 7.63 3.32
CA TYR A 50 -3.67 6.51 3.58
C TYR A 50 -2.48 6.98 4.43
N LYS A 51 -2.02 6.11 5.34
CA LYS A 51 -0.80 6.32 6.13
C LYS A 51 0.30 5.47 5.52
N LEU A 52 1.39 6.12 5.14
CA LEU A 52 2.60 5.48 4.67
C LEU A 52 3.67 5.60 5.76
N LEU A 53 4.28 4.47 6.14
CA LEU A 53 5.38 4.44 7.12
C LEU A 53 6.65 4.00 6.40
N ILE A 54 7.66 4.88 6.34
CA ILE A 54 8.97 4.60 5.74
C ILE A 54 10.03 4.91 6.78
N ASN A 55 10.89 3.94 7.11
CA ASN A 55 12.01 4.10 8.05
C ASN A 55 11.58 4.78 9.37
N ASN A 56 10.48 4.31 9.96
CA ASN A 56 9.89 4.87 11.18
C ASN A 56 9.37 6.32 11.09
N LYS A 57 9.26 6.88 9.88
CA LYS A 57 8.65 8.19 9.63
C LYS A 57 7.28 8.05 8.97
N TYR A 58 6.26 8.65 9.59
CA TYR A 58 4.91 8.69 9.05
C TYR A 58 4.78 9.77 7.98
N LYS A 59 4.18 9.40 6.84
CA LYS A 59 3.74 10.31 5.79
C LYS A 59 2.26 10.06 5.53
N LYS A 60 1.43 11.09 5.73
CA LYS A 60 0.02 11.05 5.36
C LYS A 60 -0.09 11.39 3.87
N ASN A 61 -0.67 10.49 3.10
CA ASN A 61 -0.93 10.72 1.68
C ASN A 61 -2.42 10.54 1.42
N PHE A 62 -2.97 11.34 0.52
CA PHE A 62 -4.32 11.14 0.02
C PHE A 62 -4.21 10.39 -1.30
N VAL A 63 -4.91 9.27 -1.41
CA VAL A 63 -5.02 8.53 -2.67
C VAL A 63 -6.42 8.79 -3.19
N TYR A 64 -6.49 9.49 -4.32
CA TYR A 64 -7.70 9.72 -5.08
C TYR A 64 -7.64 8.85 -6.33
N ILE A 65 -8.64 8.00 -6.50
CA ILE A 65 -8.79 7.17 -7.69
C ILE A 65 -9.59 8.01 -8.70
N ARG A 66 -9.09 8.13 -9.94
CA ARG A 66 -9.76 8.81 -11.05
C ARG A 66 -10.34 7.80 -12.01
#